data_AF-A0AAC9TZN8-F1
#
_entry.id   AF-A0AAC9TZN8-F1
#
_cell.length_a   1.000
_cell.length_b   1.000
_cell.length_c   1.000
_cell.angle_alpha   90.00
_cell.angle_beta   90.00
_cell.angle_gamma   90.00
#
_symmetry.space_group_name_H-M   'P 1'
#
loop_
_entity.id
_entity.type
_entity.pdbx_description
1 polymer ?
#
loop_
_entity_poly.entity_id
_entity_poly.type
_entity_poly.pdbx_seq_one_letter_code
_entity_poly.pdbx_strand_id
1 'polypeptide(L)'
;MTKTDKKRDKALREQLTQMCVEAKECFAGFQWLTHQVDYGRFPSSFKVICVFDSKASLAEFKAAGQETQLKIMLADALSGLNDLSGLKLSSKQLDSVLQLDTEEACVSKGPGHKAKRLK
;
A
#
# COMPACT_ATOMS: atom_id res chain seq x y z
N MET A 1 -2.64 -12.47 -19.97
CA MET A 1 -2.13 -12.82 -18.64
C MET A 1 -1.35 -14.12 -18.75
N THR A 2 -0.03 -14.09 -18.54
CA THR A 2 0.83 -15.27 -18.64
C THR A 2 0.79 -16.09 -17.34
N LYS A 3 1.31 -17.32 -17.38
CA LYS A 3 1.38 -18.21 -16.20
C LYS A 3 2.17 -17.58 -15.03
N THR A 4 3.14 -16.73 -15.37
CA THR A 4 3.95 -15.98 -14.42
C THR A 4 3.16 -14.86 -13.74
N ASP A 5 2.31 -14.14 -14.48
CA ASP A 5 1.49 -13.05 -13.93
C ASP A 5 0.49 -13.55 -12.89
N LYS A 6 -0.15 -14.70 -13.13
CA LYS A 6 -1.05 -15.33 -12.14
C LYS A 6 -0.32 -15.67 -10.83
N LYS A 7 0.92 -16.16 -10.92
CA LYS A 7 1.71 -16.55 -9.76
C LYS A 7 2.16 -15.33 -8.95
N ARG A 8 2.54 -14.25 -9.65
CA ARG A 8 2.85 -12.95 -9.05
C ARG A 8 1.66 -12.37 -8.31
N ASP A 9 0.50 -12.29 -8.97
CA ASP A 9 -0.73 -11.78 -8.38
C ASP A 9 -1.11 -12.53 -7.10
N LYS A 10 -1.09 -13.87 -7.14
CA LYS A 10 -1.37 -14.70 -5.96
C LYS A 10 -0.41 -14.37 -4.81
N ALA A 11 0.89 -14.36 -5.08
CA ALA A 11 1.90 -14.13 -4.05
C ALA A 11 1.83 -12.68 -3.51
N LEU A 12 1.54 -11.70 -4.36
CA LEU A 12 1.34 -10.30 -3.97
C LEU A 12 0.15 -10.16 -3.01
N ARG A 13 -0.97 -10.81 -3.32
CA ARG A 13 -2.15 -10.84 -2.43
C ARG A 13 -1.83 -11.49 -1.10
N GLU A 14 -1.14 -12.62 -1.10
CA GLU A 14 -0.76 -13.33 0.14
C GLU A 14 0.15 -12.47 1.02
N GLN A 15 1.15 -11.81 0.44
CA GLN A 15 2.06 -10.93 1.17
C GLN A 15 1.37 -9.67 1.69
N LEU A 16 0.57 -9.01 0.86
CA LEU A 16 -0.18 -7.81 1.28
C LEU A 16 -1.24 -8.13 2.32
N THR A 17 -1.83 -9.33 2.29
CA THR A 17 -2.77 -9.78 3.32
C THR A 17 -2.04 -9.94 4.66
N GLN A 18 -0.89 -10.59 4.68
CA GLN A 18 -0.07 -10.73 5.90
C GLN A 18 0.36 -9.36 6.44
N MET A 19 0.92 -8.51 5.57
CA MET A 19 1.26 -7.13 5.90
C MET A 19 0.05 -6.36 6.47
N CYS A 20 -1.16 -6.59 5.95
CA CYS A 20 -2.37 -5.94 6.45
C CYS A 20 -2.74 -6.39 7.87
N VAL A 21 -2.56 -7.68 8.18
CA VAL A 21 -2.81 -8.21 9.52
C VAL A 21 -1.76 -7.70 10.49
N GLU A 22 -0.48 -7.78 10.14
CA GLU A 22 0.61 -7.27 10.96
C GLU A 22 0.50 -5.76 11.19
N ALA A 23 0.15 -4.98 10.16
CA ALA A 23 -0.07 -3.54 10.29
C ALA A 23 -1.23 -3.21 11.23
N LYS A 24 -2.32 -4.00 11.21
CA LYS A 24 -3.42 -3.85 12.18
C LYS A 24 -2.98 -4.06 13.62
N GLU A 25 -2.10 -5.03 13.85
CA GLU A 25 -1.60 -5.35 15.20
C GLU A 25 -0.50 -4.39 15.65
N CYS A 26 0.29 -3.87 14.71
CA CYS A 26 1.42 -2.98 14.99
C CYS A 26 0.97 -1.52 15.16
N PHE A 27 -0.01 -1.05 14.38
CA PHE A 27 -0.43 0.36 14.37
C PHE A 27 -1.84 0.54 14.91
N ALA A 28 -1.94 1.23 16.04
CA ALA A 28 -3.22 1.60 16.63
C ALA A 28 -4.03 2.50 15.67
N GLY A 29 -5.28 2.12 15.40
CA GLY A 29 -6.18 2.84 14.50
C GLY A 29 -5.97 2.54 13.01
N PHE A 30 -5.16 1.55 12.64
CA PHE A 30 -5.11 1.07 11.26
C PHE A 30 -6.34 0.21 10.92
N GLN A 31 -7.04 0.53 9.83
CA GLN A 31 -8.32 -0.10 9.47
C GLN A 31 -8.17 -1.15 8.37
N TRP A 32 -7.43 -0.84 7.31
CA TRP A 32 -7.15 -1.76 6.19
C TRP A 32 -6.12 -1.15 5.25
N LEU A 33 -5.48 -1.98 4.41
CA LEU A 33 -4.77 -1.49 3.23
C LEU A 33 -5.38 -2.05 1.95
N THR A 34 -5.25 -1.28 0.89
CA THR A 34 -5.52 -1.73 -0.48
C THR A 34 -4.29 -1.50 -1.33
N HIS A 35 -4.19 -2.25 -2.41
CA HIS A 35 -3.12 -2.09 -3.39
C HIS A 35 -3.72 -1.87 -4.77
N GLN A 36 -3.07 -1.02 -5.54
CA GLN A 36 -3.33 -0.83 -6.95
C GLN A 36 -2.09 -1.21 -7.73
N VAL A 37 -2.25 -2.14 -8.66
CA VAL A 37 -1.17 -2.60 -9.52
C VAL A 37 -1.64 -2.59 -10.96
N ASP A 38 -0.94 -1.81 -11.78
CA ASP A 38 -1.16 -1.78 -13.22
C ASP A 38 -0.14 -2.70 -13.88
N TYR A 39 -0.55 -3.93 -14.20
CA TYR A 39 0.33 -4.93 -14.82
C TYR A 39 0.89 -4.49 -16.18
N GLY A 40 0.24 -3.53 -16.85
CA GLY A 40 0.73 -2.95 -18.11
C GLY A 40 1.87 -1.94 -17.95
N ARG A 41 2.07 -1.39 -16.74
CA ARG A 41 3.14 -0.43 -16.40
C ARG A 41 3.89 -0.82 -15.13
N PHE A 42 3.89 -2.12 -14.84
CA PHE A 42 4.62 -2.70 -13.74
C PHE A 42 6.12 -2.62 -14.01
N PRO A 43 6.97 -2.25 -13.03
CA PRO A 43 6.73 -2.07 -11.60
C PRO A 43 6.27 -0.65 -11.15
N SER A 44 6.40 0.36 -12.00
CA SER A 44 6.29 1.77 -11.60
C SER A 44 4.88 2.25 -11.24
N SER A 45 3.83 1.49 -11.60
CA SER A 45 2.44 1.84 -11.28
C SER A 45 1.89 1.13 -10.05
N PHE A 46 2.72 0.43 -9.29
CA PHE A 46 2.32 -0.18 -8.03
C PHE A 46 2.12 0.89 -6.95
N LYS A 47 0.99 0.84 -6.24
CA LYS A 47 0.66 1.72 -5.12
C LYS A 47 -0.01 0.94 -4.01
N VAL A 48 0.30 1.28 -2.77
CA VAL A 48 -0.30 0.73 -1.56
C VAL A 48 -0.91 1.88 -0.80
N ILE A 49 -2.21 1.79 -0.54
CA ILE A 49 -2.95 2.80 0.21
C ILE A 49 -3.36 2.19 1.54
N CYS A 50 -2.83 2.75 2.63
CA CYS A 50 -3.12 2.36 4.00
C CYS A 50 -4.14 3.32 4.59
N VAL A 51 -5.27 2.80 5.06
CA VAL A 51 -6.37 3.59 5.61
C VAL A 51 -6.40 3.45 7.12
N PHE A 52 -6.41 4.60 7.80
CA PHE A 52 -6.57 4.70 9.24
C PHE A 52 -7.98 5.17 9.59
N ASP A 53 -8.41 4.77 10.79
CA ASP A 53 -9.69 5.11 11.41
C ASP A 53 -9.86 6.63 11.54
N SER A 54 -8.90 7.27 12.20
CA SER A 54 -8.95 8.68 12.59
C SER A 54 -7.68 9.42 12.22
N LYS A 55 -7.78 10.74 11.96
CA LYS A 55 -6.60 11.59 11.73
C LYS A 55 -5.62 11.60 12.90
N ALA A 56 -6.11 11.40 14.12
CA ALA A 56 -5.28 11.30 15.32
C ALA A 56 -4.32 10.10 15.24
N SER A 57 -4.83 8.90 14.95
CA SER A 57 -4.03 7.69 14.77
C SER A 57 -3.01 7.83 13.64
N LEU A 58 -3.41 8.46 12.52
CA LEU A 58 -2.48 8.78 11.43
C LEU A 58 -1.36 9.75 11.89
N ALA A 59 -1.71 10.79 12.65
CA ALA A 59 -0.76 11.77 13.14
C ALA A 59 0.22 11.15 14.14
N GLU A 60 -0.26 10.30 15.04
CA GLU A 60 0.58 9.54 15.96
C GLU A 60 1.51 8.58 15.22
N PHE A 61 1.00 7.85 14.23
CA PHE A 61 1.79 6.98 13.37
C PHE A 61 2.94 7.75 12.69
N LYS A 62 2.64 8.95 12.16
CA LYS A 62 3.64 9.83 11.55
C LYS A 62 4.63 10.38 12.57
N ALA A 63 4.14 10.85 13.72
CA ALA A 63 4.96 11.39 14.79
C ALA A 63 5.91 10.35 15.40
N ALA A 64 5.46 9.10 15.50
CA ALA A 64 6.24 7.96 15.96
C ALA A 64 7.25 7.45 14.91
N GLY A 65 7.30 8.03 13.70
CA GLY A 65 8.22 7.61 12.64
C GLY A 65 7.94 6.20 12.09
N GLN A 66 6.76 5.65 12.38
CA GLN A 66 6.33 4.30 11.98
C GLN A 66 6.21 4.17 10.45
N GLU A 67 6.16 5.30 9.73
CA GLU A 67 6.21 5.37 8.27
C GLU A 67 7.45 4.65 7.70
N THR A 68 8.59 4.74 8.39
CA THR A 68 9.80 3.99 8.00
C THR A 68 9.62 2.50 8.22
N GLN A 69 9.00 2.10 9.33
CA GLN A 69 8.71 0.70 9.65
C GLN A 69 7.79 0.07 8.60
N LEU A 70 6.74 0.80 8.22
CA LEU A 70 5.79 0.37 7.19
C LEU A 70 6.47 0.27 5.81
N LYS A 71 7.37 1.21 5.47
CA LYS A 71 8.19 1.13 4.24
C LYS A 71 9.10 -0.10 4.25
N ILE A 72 9.69 -0.45 5.40
CA ILE A 72 10.53 -1.65 5.55
C ILE A 72 9.69 -2.92 5.39
N MET A 73 8.54 -3.01 6.06
CA MET A 73 7.64 -4.17 5.90
C MET A 73 7.18 -4.34 4.46
N LEU A 74 6.81 -3.24 3.80
CA LEU A 74 6.45 -3.28 2.38
C LEU A 74 7.64 -3.73 1.53
N ALA A 75 8.84 -3.19 1.78
CA ALA A 75 10.04 -3.59 1.07
C ALA A 75 10.34 -5.08 1.26
N ASP A 76 10.20 -5.60 2.46
CA ASP A 76 10.42 -7.01 2.80
C ASP A 76 9.40 -7.93 2.12
N ALA A 77 8.12 -7.60 2.25
CA ALA A 77 7.01 -8.28 1.58
C ALA A 77 7.21 -8.37 0.06
N LEU A 78 7.77 -7.32 -0.54
CA LEU A 78 8.09 -7.26 -1.97
C LEU A 78 9.42 -7.95 -2.31
N SER A 79 10.39 -7.92 -1.40
CA SER A 79 11.69 -8.57 -1.56
C SER A 79 11.53 -10.09 -1.64
N GLY A 80 10.64 -10.66 -0.82
CA GLY A 80 10.23 -12.07 -0.93
C GLY A 80 9.59 -12.43 -2.27
N LEU A 81 9.05 -11.43 -2.97
CA LEU A 81 8.49 -11.57 -4.31
C LEU A 81 9.48 -11.20 -5.42
N ASN A 82 10.67 -10.70 -5.11
CA ASN A 82 11.61 -10.17 -6.11
C ASN A 82 12.02 -11.23 -7.15
N ASP A 83 12.15 -12.49 -6.75
CA ASP A 83 12.44 -13.62 -7.66
C ASP A 83 11.34 -13.82 -8.72
N LEU A 84 10.07 -13.69 -8.29
CA LEU A 84 8.91 -13.93 -9.14
C LEU A 84 8.50 -12.68 -9.93
N SER A 85 8.56 -11.52 -9.30
CA SER A 85 8.01 -10.26 -9.78
C SER A 85 9.06 -9.36 -10.44
N GLY A 86 10.36 -9.57 -10.18
CA GLY A 86 11.43 -8.67 -10.63
C GLY A 86 11.29 -7.24 -10.09
N LEU A 87 10.47 -7.05 -9.06
CA LEU A 87 10.09 -5.75 -8.52
C LEU A 87 11.19 -5.25 -7.56
N LYS A 88 12.22 -4.62 -8.12
CA LYS A 88 13.19 -3.85 -7.31
C LYS A 88 12.67 -2.43 -7.09
N LEU A 89 12.05 -2.19 -5.93
CA LEU A 89 11.75 -0.83 -5.48
C LEU A 89 12.92 -0.28 -4.67
N SER A 90 13.37 0.93 -5.00
CA SER A 90 14.25 1.70 -4.12
C SER A 90 13.46 2.41 -3.03
N SER A 91 14.13 2.83 -1.96
CA SER A 91 13.58 3.67 -0.88
C SER A 91 12.80 4.89 -1.39
N LYS A 92 13.30 5.53 -2.46
CA LYS A 92 12.65 6.67 -3.11
C LYS A 92 11.34 6.32 -3.83
N GLN A 93 11.20 5.09 -4.30
CA GLN A 93 9.96 4.61 -4.92
C GLN A 93 8.95 4.16 -3.87
N LEU A 94 9.40 3.54 -2.78
CA LEU A 94 8.52 3.19 -1.65
C LEU A 94 7.76 4.40 -1.12
N ASP A 95 8.37 5.59 -1.11
CA ASP A 95 7.71 6.83 -0.72
C ASP A 95 6.56 7.26 -1.67
N SER A 96 6.68 7.01 -2.97
CA SER A 96 5.61 7.27 -3.96
C SER A 96 4.59 6.12 -4.06
N VAL A 97 5.00 4.91 -3.70
CA VAL A 97 4.17 3.71 -3.72
C VAL A 97 3.26 3.70 -2.49
N LEU A 98 3.79 4.03 -1.32
CA LEU A 98 3.06 4.03 -0.06
C LEU A 98 2.31 5.34 0.12
N GLN A 99 0.98 5.24 0.17
CA GLN A 99 0.09 6.36 0.45
C GLN A 99 -0.65 6.08 1.75
N LEU A 100 -0.67 7.06 2.65
CA LEU A 100 -1.46 6.99 3.87
C LEU A 100 -2.71 7.83 3.69
N ASP A 101 -3.84 7.25 4.04
CA ASP A 101 -5.16 7.87 3.94
C ASP A 101 -5.96 7.60 5.22
N THR A 102 -7.08 8.28 5.37
CA THR A 102 -7.95 8.16 6.56
C THR A 102 -9.39 8.15 6.07
N GLU A 103 -10.29 7.44 6.74
CA GLU A 103 -11.71 7.42 6.35
C GLU A 103 -12.32 8.85 6.30
N GLU A 104 -11.82 9.75 7.13
CA GLU A 104 -12.20 11.17 7.13
C GLU A 104 -11.72 11.99 5.91
N ALA A 105 -10.72 11.53 5.16
CA ALA A 105 -10.13 12.30 4.05
C ALA A 105 -11.06 12.37 2.82
N CYS A 106 -12.13 11.56 2.79
CA CYS A 106 -13.11 11.55 1.70
C CYS A 106 -13.89 12.88 1.58
N VAL A 107 -13.88 13.74 2.60
CA VAL A 107 -14.70 14.98 2.63
C VAL A 107 -13.90 16.25 2.32
N SER A 108 -12.57 16.20 2.22
CA SER A 108 -11.74 17.42 2.20
C SER A 108 -10.64 17.41 1.14
N LYS A 109 -11.01 17.20 -0.13
CA LYS A 109 -10.29 17.83 -1.24
C LYS A 109 -11.30 18.58 -2.10
N GLY A 110 -11.04 19.88 -2.25
CA GLY A 110 -11.94 20.88 -2.85
C GLY A 110 -12.42 20.56 -4.28
N PRO A 111 -13.34 21.40 -4.79
CA PRO A 111 -14.17 21.08 -5.93
C PRO A 111 -13.35 21.06 -7.22
N GLY A 112 -13.31 19.91 -7.89
CA GLY A 112 -12.83 19.86 -9.27
C GLY A 112 -11.96 18.65 -9.58
N HIS A 113 -12.49 17.44 -9.46
CA HIS A 113 -12.54 16.50 -10.58
C HIS A 113 -13.36 15.28 -10.17
N LYS A 114 -14.50 15.08 -10.86
CA LYS A 114 -15.49 14.06 -10.55
C LYS A 114 -15.01 12.65 -10.91
N ALA A 115 -15.40 11.73 -10.03
CA ALA A 115 -16.02 10.44 -10.32
C ALA A 115 -15.38 9.54 -11.39
N LYS A 116 -14.80 8.44 -10.91
CA LYS A 116 -15.06 7.13 -11.52
C LYS A 116 -15.15 6.08 -10.43
N ARG A 117 -16.36 5.96 -9.86
CA ARG A 117 -16.79 4.77 -9.13
C ARG A 117 -16.85 3.66 -10.18
N LEU A 118 -15.86 2.76 -10.20
CA LEU A 118 -15.88 1.60 -11.10
C LEU A 118 -17.10 0.75 -10.74
N LYS A 119 -17.85 0.39 -11.77
CA LYS A 119 -18.92 -0.60 -11.76
C LYS A 119 -18.33 -1.91 -12.27
#